data_AF-A0A8T4R4L8-F1
#
_entry.id   AF-A0A8T4R4L8-F1
#
_cell.length_a   1.000
_cell.length_b   1.000
_cell.length_c   1.000
_cell.angle_alpha   90.00
_cell.angle_beta   90.00
_cell.angle_gamma   90.00
#
_symmetry.space_group_name_H-M   'P 1'
#
loop_
_entity.id
_entity.type
_entity.pdbx_description
1 polymer ?
#
loop_
_entity_poly.entity_id
_entity_poly.type
_entity_poly.pdbx_seq_one_letter_code
_entity_poly.pdbx_strand_id
1 'polypeptide(L)'
;MKRSDALIMRGLLSIFFIAIIIFARYAILTQTTIWLWDLSITFALACFVYLFRRRLQLSTALYFFFLFALFLHDLGVYGMYTTSFIGLNYDNYTHFFGSFAVAMILFNWIEKTKSCKVIKNCKASKVCTKTTTHLEYKQHISHKKLNIGTICFITILMVLGISAIHESIEFLGYNYLNADGPNLFFPGNAPVASLTNKMPSLTTLPTLTAADIGTSGSYQNTMIDIIYNAVGAVAGCAVMGLRRLC
;
A
#
# COMPACT_ATOMS: atom_id res chain seq x y z
N MET A 1 12.23 14.67 12.27
CA MET A 1 13.04 14.10 11.18
C MET A 1 14.30 14.93 11.07
N LYS A 2 15.47 14.29 11.09
CA LYS A 2 16.76 15.01 10.97
C LYS A 2 16.95 15.46 9.53
N ARG A 3 17.77 16.49 9.30
CA ARG A 3 18.11 16.98 7.95
C ARG A 3 18.78 15.88 7.10
N SER A 4 19.57 15.02 7.74
CA SER A 4 20.20 13.83 7.14
C SER A 4 19.16 12.88 6.55
N ASP A 5 18.11 12.53 7.29
CA ASP A 5 17.07 11.60 6.86
C ASP A 5 16.37 12.11 5.59
N ALA A 6 16.09 13.42 5.54
CA ALA A 6 15.47 14.04 4.38
C ALA A 6 16.38 14.06 3.14
N LEU A 7 17.71 14.10 3.33
CA LEU A 7 18.66 14.00 2.23
C LEU A 7 18.71 12.56 1.69
N ILE A 8 18.75 11.57 2.58
CA ILE A 8 18.76 10.15 2.18
C ILE A 8 17.47 9.79 1.44
N MET A 9 16.30 10.21 1.94
CA MET A 9 15.02 9.98 1.26
C MET A 9 14.97 10.61 -0.13
N ARG A 10 15.62 11.77 -0.34
CA ARG A 10 15.75 12.36 -1.69
C ARG A 10 16.60 11.49 -2.59
N GLY A 11 17.74 11.02 -2.10
CA GLY A 11 18.59 10.08 -2.84
C GLY A 11 17.83 8.82 -3.24
N LEU A 12 17.07 8.22 -2.32
CA LEU A 12 16.23 7.06 -2.61
C LEU A 12 15.16 7.35 -3.67
N LEU A 13 14.46 8.50 -3.58
CA LEU A 13 13.48 8.90 -4.59
C LEU A 13 14.13 9.14 -5.96
N SER A 14 15.33 9.73 -6.01
CA SER A 14 16.06 9.93 -7.27
C SER A 14 16.48 8.60 -7.89
N ILE A 15 16.95 7.63 -7.10
CA ILE A 15 17.27 6.28 -7.59
C ILE A 15 16.03 5.60 -8.14
N PHE A 16 14.91 5.68 -7.41
CA PHE A 16 13.63 5.13 -7.87
C PHE A 16 13.17 5.78 -9.17
N PHE A 17 13.30 7.11 -9.32
CA PHE A 17 12.98 7.80 -10.56
C PHE A 17 13.83 7.34 -11.75
N ILE A 18 15.12 7.07 -11.54
CA ILE A 18 15.98 6.48 -12.57
C ILE A 18 15.47 5.09 -12.98
N ALA A 19 15.06 4.27 -12.01
CA ALA A 19 14.46 2.96 -12.30
C ALA A 19 13.17 3.09 -13.13
N ILE A 20 12.27 4.02 -12.79
CA ILE A 20 11.07 4.31 -13.57
C ILE A 20 11.41 4.69 -15.02
N ILE A 21 12.44 5.51 -15.26
CA ILE A 21 12.87 5.86 -16.62
C ILE A 21 13.36 4.62 -17.38
N ILE A 22 14.10 3.73 -16.73
CA ILE A 22 14.58 2.48 -17.32
C ILE A 22 13.40 1.57 -17.69
N PHE A 23 12.42 1.42 -16.79
CA PHE A 23 11.22 0.64 -17.01
C PHE A 23 10.34 1.22 -18.13
N ALA A 24 10.16 2.54 -18.15
CA ALA A 24 9.39 3.21 -19.19
C ALA A 24 10.04 3.03 -20.57
N ARG A 25 11.38 3.16 -20.64
CA ARG A 25 12.12 2.90 -21.87
C ARG A 25 11.93 1.45 -22.33
N TYR A 26 12.03 0.49 -21.40
CA TYR A 26 11.80 -0.92 -21.72
C TYR A 26 10.38 -1.14 -22.27
N ALA A 27 9.35 -0.61 -21.59
CA ALA A 27 7.95 -0.73 -22.00
C ALA A 27 7.68 -0.19 -23.41
N ILE A 28 8.32 0.93 -23.78
CA ILE A 28 8.23 1.50 -25.13
C ILE A 28 8.87 0.56 -26.16
N LEU A 29 10.05 0.02 -25.85
CA LEU A 29 10.79 -0.85 -26.77
C LEU A 29 10.10 -2.21 -26.99
N THR A 30 9.44 -2.74 -25.97
CA THR A 30 8.71 -4.03 -26.02
C THR A 30 7.23 -3.88 -26.36
N GLN A 31 6.77 -2.65 -26.63
CA GLN A 31 5.36 -2.34 -26.92
C GLN A 31 4.37 -2.73 -25.80
N THR A 32 4.84 -2.84 -24.56
CA THR A 32 4.00 -3.09 -23.38
C THR A 32 3.54 -1.77 -22.76
N THR A 33 2.95 -0.89 -23.58
CA THR A 33 2.69 0.52 -23.24
C THR A 33 1.66 0.71 -22.12
N ILE A 34 0.86 -0.31 -21.79
CA ILE A 34 -0.07 -0.28 -20.66
C ILE A 34 0.66 0.00 -19.33
N TRP A 35 1.87 -0.50 -19.16
CA TRP A 35 2.72 -0.27 -17.99
C TRP A 35 3.14 1.19 -17.82
N LEU A 36 3.06 2.02 -18.86
CA LEU A 36 3.41 3.45 -18.72
C LEU A 36 2.45 4.18 -17.77
N TRP A 37 1.19 3.75 -17.71
CA TRP A 37 0.23 4.29 -16.75
C TRP A 37 0.60 3.91 -15.32
N ASP A 38 0.92 2.64 -15.10
CA ASP A 38 1.36 2.13 -13.79
C ASP A 38 2.60 2.86 -13.29
N LEU A 39 3.63 2.95 -14.13
CA LEU A 39 4.86 3.67 -13.82
C LEU A 39 4.60 5.15 -13.47
N SER A 40 3.61 5.77 -14.11
CA SER A 40 3.21 7.15 -13.81
C SER A 40 2.52 7.24 -12.43
N ILE A 41 1.64 6.28 -12.13
CA ILE A 41 0.91 6.22 -10.86
C ILE A 41 1.86 5.87 -9.71
N THR A 42 2.75 4.88 -9.86
CA THR A 42 3.72 4.49 -8.85
C THR A 42 4.69 5.64 -8.55
N PHE A 43 5.16 6.36 -9.58
CA PHE A 43 5.95 7.57 -9.38
C PHE A 43 5.18 8.68 -8.66
N ALA A 44 3.92 8.93 -9.03
CA ALA A 44 3.07 9.91 -8.36
C ALA A 44 2.84 9.54 -6.89
N LEU A 45 2.61 8.25 -6.59
CA LEU A 45 2.43 7.75 -5.25
C LEU A 45 3.71 7.85 -4.41
N ALA A 46 4.88 7.54 -4.99
CA ALA A 46 6.18 7.77 -4.37
C ALA A 46 6.41 9.24 -4.00
N CYS A 47 6.11 10.15 -4.94
CA CYS A 47 6.17 11.59 -4.70
C CYS A 47 5.19 12.03 -3.61
N PHE A 48 3.95 11.54 -3.64
CA PHE A 48 2.94 11.84 -2.64
C PHE A 48 3.41 11.42 -1.24
N VAL A 49 3.81 10.16 -1.05
CA VAL A 49 4.30 9.66 0.24
C VAL A 49 5.52 10.45 0.72
N TYR A 50 6.44 10.80 -0.19
CA TYR A 50 7.57 11.67 0.12
C TYR A 50 7.13 13.07 0.57
N LEU A 51 6.20 13.73 -0.13
CA LEU A 51 5.71 15.07 0.24
C LEU A 51 5.03 15.05 1.61
N PHE A 52 4.27 14.00 1.91
CA PHE A 52 3.56 13.82 3.18
C PHE A 52 4.41 13.19 4.30
N ARG A 53 5.70 12.91 4.06
CA ARG A 53 6.59 12.22 5.01
C ARG A 53 6.63 12.81 6.42
N ARG A 54 6.51 14.13 6.55
CA ARG A 54 6.47 14.81 7.86
C ARG A 54 5.17 14.53 8.63
N ARG A 55 4.03 14.45 7.92
CA ARG A 55 2.72 14.13 8.51
C ARG A 55 2.60 12.64 8.82
N LEU A 56 3.13 11.78 7.95
CA LEU A 56 3.19 10.33 8.15
C LEU A 56 4.29 9.91 9.16
N GLN A 57 5.14 10.86 9.56
CA GLN A 57 6.27 10.63 10.48
C GLN A 57 7.17 9.45 10.04
N LEU A 58 7.38 9.36 8.72
CA LEU A 58 8.17 8.33 8.06
C LEU A 58 9.63 8.39 8.50
N SER A 59 10.21 7.22 8.77
CA SER A 59 11.66 7.05 8.86
C SER A 59 12.22 6.67 7.49
N THR A 60 13.53 6.79 7.32
CA THR A 60 14.22 6.41 6.08
C THR A 60 13.96 4.94 5.72
N ALA A 61 13.98 4.05 6.72
CA ALA A 61 13.69 2.63 6.51
C ALA A 61 12.25 2.38 6.02
N LEU A 62 11.25 3.03 6.61
CA LEU A 62 9.85 2.88 6.16
C LEU A 62 9.67 3.36 4.73
N TYR A 63 10.31 4.48 4.37
CA TYR A 63 10.26 4.99 3.01
C TYR A 63 11.00 4.09 2.01
N PHE A 64 12.12 3.49 2.42
CA PHE A 64 12.82 2.48 1.62
C PHE A 64 11.93 1.27 1.32
N PHE A 65 11.30 0.67 2.34
CA PHE A 65 10.42 -0.49 2.12
C PHE A 65 9.22 -0.16 1.24
N PHE A 66 8.71 1.07 1.34
CA PHE A 66 7.66 1.55 0.45
C PHE A 66 8.12 1.64 -1.01
N LEU A 67 9.28 2.26 -1.28
CA LEU A 67 9.84 2.30 -2.63
C LEU A 67 10.22 0.91 -3.15
N PHE A 68 10.68 0.02 -2.28
CA PHE A 68 11.00 -1.35 -2.64
C PHE A 68 9.75 -2.13 -3.06
N ALA A 69 8.62 -1.96 -2.36
CA ALA A 69 7.36 -2.58 -2.75
C ALA A 69 6.86 -2.08 -4.12
N LEU A 70 6.94 -0.77 -4.39
CA LEU A 70 6.62 -0.21 -5.71
C LEU A 70 7.56 -0.72 -6.79
N PHE A 71 8.86 -0.81 -6.49
CA PHE A 71 9.85 -1.35 -7.42
C PHE A 71 9.53 -2.79 -7.81
N LEU A 72 9.16 -3.65 -6.86
CA LEU A 72 8.74 -5.02 -7.15
C LEU A 72 7.49 -5.04 -8.03
N HIS A 73 6.48 -4.22 -7.74
CA HIS A 73 5.31 -4.10 -8.61
C HIS A 73 5.69 -3.71 -10.05
N ASP A 74 6.55 -2.71 -10.20
CA ASP A 74 6.99 -2.21 -11.51
C ASP A 74 7.86 -3.22 -12.30
N LEU A 75 8.45 -4.24 -11.65
CA LEU A 75 9.12 -5.33 -12.36
C LEU A 75 8.13 -6.15 -13.22
N GLY A 76 6.83 -5.97 -13.03
CA GLY A 76 5.79 -6.47 -13.92
C GLY A 76 5.97 -6.06 -15.38
N VAL A 77 6.62 -4.92 -15.65
CA VAL A 77 6.97 -4.47 -17.01
C VAL A 77 7.79 -5.50 -17.79
N TYR A 78 8.54 -6.35 -17.08
CA TYR A 78 9.34 -7.44 -17.66
C TYR A 78 8.57 -8.76 -17.79
N GLY A 79 7.25 -8.77 -17.56
CA GLY A 79 6.41 -9.96 -17.58
C GLY A 79 6.49 -10.80 -16.29
N MET A 80 7.03 -10.25 -15.20
CA MET A 80 7.25 -10.99 -13.95
C MET A 80 5.95 -11.56 -13.35
N TYR A 81 4.80 -10.92 -13.55
CA TYR A 81 3.50 -11.45 -13.09
C TYR A 81 3.13 -12.82 -13.69
N THR A 82 3.75 -13.22 -14.81
CA THR A 82 3.54 -14.56 -15.42
C THR A 82 4.46 -15.64 -14.86
N THR A 83 5.34 -15.28 -13.92
CA THR A 83 6.37 -16.18 -13.40
C THR A 83 6.04 -16.63 -11.98
N SER A 84 6.63 -17.77 -11.60
CA SER A 84 6.56 -18.30 -10.23
C SER A 84 7.96 -18.50 -9.67
N PHE A 85 8.14 -18.16 -8.40
CA PHE A 85 9.38 -18.38 -7.64
C PHE A 85 9.06 -19.25 -6.43
N ILE A 86 9.86 -20.29 -6.16
CA ILE A 86 9.70 -21.16 -4.97
C ILE A 86 8.25 -21.67 -4.81
N GLY A 87 7.58 -21.96 -5.93
CA GLY A 87 6.19 -22.46 -5.93
C GLY A 87 5.11 -21.41 -5.69
N LEU A 88 5.43 -20.11 -5.62
CA LEU A 88 4.48 -19.01 -5.49
C LEU A 88 4.50 -18.13 -6.74
N ASN A 89 3.32 -17.64 -7.15
CA ASN A 89 3.23 -16.66 -8.23
C ASN A 89 3.89 -15.34 -7.81
N TYR A 90 4.50 -14.64 -8.77
CA TYR A 90 5.13 -13.34 -8.51
C TYR A 90 4.17 -12.33 -7.86
N ASP A 91 2.90 -12.38 -8.28
CA ASP A 91 1.80 -11.56 -7.77
C ASP A 91 1.62 -11.66 -6.24
N ASN A 92 1.74 -12.88 -5.70
CA ASN A 92 1.67 -13.12 -4.26
C ASN A 92 2.76 -12.35 -3.50
N TYR A 93 3.94 -12.19 -4.10
CA TYR A 93 5.03 -11.43 -3.49
C TYR A 93 4.74 -9.93 -3.51
N THR A 94 4.21 -9.39 -4.61
CA THR A 94 3.86 -7.97 -4.72
C THR A 94 2.76 -7.59 -3.72
N HIS A 95 1.73 -8.43 -3.56
CA HIS A 95 0.69 -8.27 -2.53
C HIS A 95 1.27 -8.31 -1.11
N PHE A 96 2.11 -9.31 -0.82
CA PHE A 96 2.77 -9.41 0.48
C PHE A 96 3.61 -8.17 0.80
N PHE A 97 4.53 -7.78 -0.10
CA PHE A 97 5.45 -6.67 0.16
C PHE A 97 4.75 -5.30 0.17
N GLY A 98 3.72 -5.11 -0.69
CA GLY A 98 2.88 -3.92 -0.69
C GLY A 98 2.17 -3.75 0.65
N SER A 99 1.41 -4.76 1.08
CA SER A 99 0.69 -4.73 2.35
C SER A 99 1.61 -4.65 3.57
N PHE A 100 2.78 -5.31 3.51
CA PHE A 100 3.82 -5.19 4.53
C PHE A 100 4.31 -3.74 4.69
N ALA A 101 4.67 -3.08 3.58
CA ALA A 101 5.15 -1.70 3.62
C ALA A 101 4.06 -0.73 4.14
N VAL A 102 2.83 -0.85 3.64
CA VAL A 102 1.69 0.00 4.07
C VAL A 102 1.38 -0.22 5.55
N ALA A 103 1.36 -1.47 6.03
CA ALA A 103 1.12 -1.77 7.43
C ALA A 103 2.16 -1.12 8.35
N MET A 104 3.45 -1.20 8.01
CA MET A 104 4.48 -0.55 8.81
C MET A 104 4.33 0.97 8.87
N ILE A 105 3.95 1.60 7.74
CA ILE A 105 3.69 3.04 7.67
C ILE A 105 2.50 3.43 8.55
N LEU A 106 1.37 2.74 8.38
CA LEU A 106 0.14 3.00 9.12
C LEU A 106 0.31 2.76 10.62
N PHE A 107 0.97 1.66 11.00
CA PHE A 107 1.29 1.38 12.41
C PHE A 107 2.10 2.52 13.03
N ASN A 108 3.21 2.92 12.38
CA ASN A 108 4.05 4.01 12.85
C ASN A 108 3.31 5.34 12.94
N TRP A 109 2.42 5.61 11.97
CA TRP A 109 1.62 6.83 11.93
C TRP A 109 0.58 6.87 13.07
N ILE A 110 -0.17 5.79 13.29
CA ILE A 110 -1.17 5.67 14.37
C ILE A 110 -0.50 5.80 15.74
N GLU A 111 0.62 5.11 15.93
CA GLU A 111 1.40 5.15 17.17
C GLU A 111 1.82 6.57 17.54
N LYS A 112 2.45 7.28 16.60
CA LYS A 112 3.04 8.60 16.87
C LYS A 112 2.05 9.76 16.85
N THR A 113 0.91 9.65 16.14
CA THR A 113 -0.12 10.70 16.12
C THR A 113 -0.69 10.97 17.50
N LYS A 114 -0.77 9.96 18.38
CA LYS A 114 -1.26 10.14 19.76
C LYS A 114 -0.27 10.86 20.67
N SER A 115 1.03 10.73 20.42
CA SER A 115 2.07 11.36 21.25
C SER A 115 2.17 12.88 21.03
N CYS A 116 1.72 13.40 19.89
CA CYS A 116 1.97 14.80 19.51
C CYS A 116 0.93 15.81 20.07
N LYS A 117 -0.29 15.37 20.39
CA LYS A 117 -1.34 16.27 20.92
C LYS A 117 -1.06 16.80 22.33
N VAL A 118 -0.22 16.13 23.11
CA VAL A 118 0.05 16.49 24.52
C VAL A 118 0.95 17.73 24.66
N ILE A 119 1.84 18.01 23.69
CA ILE A 119 2.89 19.02 23.86
C ILE A 119 2.46 20.42 23.43
N LYS A 120 1.44 20.55 22.56
CA LYS A 120 1.02 21.87 22.04
C LYS A 120 0.29 22.74 23.07
N ASN A 121 -0.16 22.18 24.19
CA ASN A 121 -0.84 22.95 25.24
C ASN A 121 0.12 23.61 26.26
N CYS A 122 1.42 23.33 26.23
CA CYS A 122 2.37 23.91 27.20
C CYS A 122 3.13 25.16 26.71
N LYS A 123 3.02 25.55 25.43
CA LYS A 123 3.78 26.70 24.89
C LYS A 123 2.98 28.00 24.75
N ALA A 124 1.70 28.01 25.12
CA ALA A 124 0.88 29.23 25.13
C ALA A 124 0.95 30.03 26.44
N SER A 125 1.55 29.50 27.52
CA SER A 125 1.76 30.26 28.76
C SER A 125 3.16 30.86 28.80
N LYS A 126 3.37 31.91 28.00
CA LYS A 126 4.44 32.89 28.20
C LYS A 126 3.82 34.29 28.26
N VAL A 127 2.79 34.45 29.09
CA VAL A 127 2.41 35.74 29.66
C VAL A 127 2.57 35.58 31.15
N CYS A 128 3.76 35.98 31.60
CA CYS A 128 4.09 36.10 33.01
C CYS A 128 3.47 37.41 33.51
N THR A 129 2.18 37.37 33.86
CA THR A 129 1.57 38.38 34.71
C THR A 129 1.59 37.86 36.14
N LYS A 130 2.43 38.50 36.96
CA LYS A 130 2.41 38.36 38.42
C LYS A 130 0.99 38.67 38.93
N THR A 131 0.66 38.05 40.07
CA THR A 131 -0.56 38.23 40.87
C THR A 131 -1.85 37.70 40.21
N THR A 132 -2.28 36.49 40.58
CA THR A 132 -3.47 36.25 41.42
C THR A 132 -3.54 34.75 41.73
N THR A 133 -3.78 34.41 43.00
CA THR A 133 -4.04 33.06 43.51
C THR A 133 -5.33 32.50 42.90
N HIS A 134 -5.21 31.75 41.81
CA HIS A 134 -6.29 30.90 41.32
C HIS A 134 -5.79 29.45 41.29
N LEU A 135 -6.51 28.61 42.03
CA LEU A 135 -6.35 27.16 42.10
C LEU A 135 -6.23 26.58 40.68
N GLU A 136 -5.01 26.27 40.26
CA GLU A 136 -4.74 25.54 39.02
C GLU A 136 -5.32 24.12 39.16
N TYR A 137 -6.56 23.95 38.69
CA TYR A 137 -7.11 22.64 38.40
C TYR A 137 -6.32 22.07 37.22
N LYS A 138 -5.21 21.42 37.54
CA LYS A 138 -4.35 20.69 36.62
C LYS A 138 -5.15 19.49 36.13
N GLN A 139 -6.02 19.70 35.15
CA GLN A 139 -6.86 18.67 34.55
C GLN A 139 -5.94 17.64 33.89
N HIS A 140 -5.63 16.61 34.68
CA HIS A 140 -4.78 15.50 34.31
C HIS A 140 -5.57 14.62 33.35
N ILE A 141 -5.67 15.03 32.08
CA ILE A 141 -6.25 14.18 31.03
C ILE A 141 -5.26 13.04 30.81
N SER A 142 -5.45 11.96 31.57
CA SER A 142 -4.74 10.70 31.41
C SER A 142 -5.15 10.10 30.08
N HIS A 143 -4.40 10.41 29.02
CA HIS A 143 -4.59 9.74 27.74
C HIS A 143 -4.16 8.28 27.89
N LYS A 144 -5.15 7.38 27.97
CA LYS A 144 -4.92 5.93 27.94
C LYS A 144 -4.11 5.60 26.68
N LYS A 145 -2.86 5.17 26.86
CA LYS A 145 -2.02 4.70 25.76
C LYS A 145 -2.73 3.50 25.11
N LEU A 146 -2.83 3.50 23.78
CA LEU A 146 -3.29 2.31 23.06
C LEU A 146 -2.30 1.18 23.32
N ASN A 147 -2.84 0.00 23.63
CA ASN A 147 -2.03 -1.20 23.64
C ASN A 147 -1.57 -1.52 22.21
N ILE A 148 -0.50 -2.29 22.10
CA ILE A 148 0.06 -2.70 20.81
C ILE A 148 -0.96 -3.48 19.97
N GLY A 149 -1.75 -4.35 20.60
CA GLY A 149 -2.76 -5.17 19.94
C GLY A 149 -3.83 -4.35 19.22
N THR A 150 -4.35 -3.28 19.84
CA THR A 150 -5.33 -2.39 19.20
C THR A 150 -4.71 -1.64 18.01
N ILE A 151 -3.44 -1.23 18.09
CA ILE A 151 -2.76 -0.60 16.95
C ILE A 151 -2.64 -1.61 15.80
N CYS A 152 -2.15 -2.83 16.07
CA CYS A 152 -2.07 -3.90 15.06
C CYS A 152 -3.44 -4.17 14.42
N PHE A 153 -4.49 -4.32 15.23
CA PHE A 153 -5.83 -4.61 14.74
C PHE A 153 -6.36 -3.52 13.81
N ILE A 154 -6.25 -2.24 14.20
CA ILE A 154 -6.66 -1.11 13.36
C ILE A 154 -5.83 -1.07 12.07
N THR A 155 -4.51 -1.27 12.16
CA THR A 155 -3.63 -1.30 10.99
C THR A 155 -4.02 -2.39 10.01
N ILE A 156 -4.23 -3.63 10.48
CA ILE A 156 -4.63 -4.76 9.63
C ILE A 156 -5.98 -4.48 8.97
N LEU A 157 -6.97 -4.00 9.72
CA LEU A 157 -8.27 -3.64 9.15
C LEU A 157 -8.16 -2.57 8.07
N MET A 158 -7.33 -1.54 8.26
CA MET A 158 -7.11 -0.49 7.26
C MET A 158 -6.43 -1.05 6.00
N VAL A 159 -5.40 -1.88 6.15
CA VAL A 159 -4.69 -2.48 5.01
C VAL A 159 -5.61 -3.42 4.23
N LEU A 160 -6.35 -4.29 4.93
CA LEU A 160 -7.31 -5.20 4.30
C LEU A 160 -8.46 -4.45 3.64
N GLY A 161 -8.95 -3.36 4.24
CA GLY A 161 -9.97 -2.53 3.62
C GLY A 161 -9.49 -1.87 2.32
N ILE A 162 -8.27 -1.34 2.30
CA ILE A 162 -7.66 -0.79 1.07
C ILE A 162 -7.45 -1.89 0.03
N SER A 163 -6.93 -3.05 0.47
CA SER A 163 -6.67 -4.20 -0.41
C SER A 163 -7.96 -4.70 -1.04
N ALA A 164 -9.02 -4.92 -0.26
CA ALA A 164 -10.31 -5.37 -0.77
C ALA A 164 -10.91 -4.42 -1.81
N ILE A 165 -10.74 -3.09 -1.62
CA ILE A 165 -11.17 -2.10 -2.62
C ILE A 165 -10.36 -2.24 -3.91
N HIS A 166 -9.04 -2.36 -3.81
CA HIS A 166 -8.15 -2.54 -4.96
C HIS A 166 -8.47 -3.81 -5.75
N GLU A 167 -8.59 -4.96 -5.07
CA GLU A 167 -9.01 -6.22 -5.69
C GLU A 167 -10.40 -6.14 -6.34
N SER A 168 -11.33 -5.41 -5.70
CA SER A 168 -12.66 -5.20 -6.27
C SER A 168 -12.58 -4.39 -7.56
N ILE A 169 -11.69 -3.40 -7.64
CA ILE A 169 -11.48 -2.61 -8.86
C ILE A 169 -10.93 -3.51 -9.96
N GLU A 170 -9.95 -4.36 -9.67
CA GLU A 170 -9.39 -5.31 -10.65
C GLU A 170 -10.45 -6.31 -11.13
N PHE A 171 -11.17 -6.92 -10.19
CA PHE A 171 -12.26 -7.85 -10.50
C PHE A 171 -13.34 -7.18 -11.37
N LEU A 172 -13.73 -5.95 -11.06
CA LEU A 172 -14.70 -5.20 -11.88
C LEU A 172 -14.11 -4.83 -13.25
N GLY A 173 -12.86 -4.38 -13.31
CA GLY A 173 -12.18 -4.04 -14.56
C GLY A 173 -12.11 -5.23 -15.51
N TYR A 174 -11.84 -6.42 -14.98
CA TYR A 174 -11.87 -7.66 -15.75
C TYR A 174 -13.25 -7.97 -16.30
N ASN A 175 -14.26 -8.04 -15.42
CA ASN A 175 -15.59 -8.51 -15.81
C ASN A 175 -16.36 -7.52 -16.69
N TYR A 176 -16.13 -6.22 -16.52
CA TYR A 176 -16.95 -5.18 -17.15
C TYR A 176 -16.22 -4.38 -18.24
N LEU A 177 -14.90 -4.28 -18.17
CA LEU A 177 -14.12 -3.47 -19.13
C LEU A 177 -13.32 -4.34 -20.11
N ASN A 178 -13.35 -5.67 -19.99
CA ASN A 178 -12.50 -6.61 -20.75
C ASN A 178 -11.04 -6.16 -20.74
N ALA A 179 -10.59 -5.64 -19.60
CA ALA A 179 -9.24 -5.15 -19.46
C ALA A 179 -8.30 -6.35 -19.27
N ASP A 180 -7.87 -6.91 -20.39
CA ASP A 180 -6.98 -8.06 -20.44
C ASP A 180 -5.53 -7.59 -20.41
N GLY A 181 -5.02 -7.26 -19.22
CA GLY A 181 -3.60 -6.97 -19.03
C GLY A 181 -3.23 -6.73 -17.57
N PRO A 182 -2.13 -7.34 -17.07
CA PRO A 182 -1.61 -7.05 -15.74
C PRO A 182 -1.26 -5.57 -15.64
N ASN A 183 -1.89 -4.87 -14.71
CA ASN A 183 -1.49 -3.55 -14.27
C ASN A 183 -2.12 -3.25 -12.90
N LEU A 184 -1.85 -2.07 -12.35
CA LEU A 184 -2.30 -1.65 -11.03
C LEU A 184 -3.84 -1.59 -10.86
N PHE A 185 -4.64 -1.65 -11.91
CA PHE A 185 -6.09 -1.58 -11.81
C PHE A 185 -6.84 -2.67 -12.59
N PHE A 186 -6.12 -3.54 -13.29
CA PHE A 186 -6.69 -4.59 -14.12
C PHE A 186 -5.88 -5.88 -13.89
N PRO A 187 -6.55 -7.02 -13.73
CA PRO A 187 -5.88 -8.19 -13.21
C PRO A 187 -4.84 -8.73 -14.17
N GLY A 188 -3.72 -9.14 -13.58
CA GLY A 188 -2.75 -9.97 -14.25
C GLY A 188 -3.23 -11.40 -14.33
N ASN A 189 -3.19 -11.97 -15.53
CA ASN A 189 -3.27 -13.42 -15.76
C ASN A 189 -4.66 -14.08 -15.72
N ALA A 190 -5.68 -13.47 -16.31
CA ALA A 190 -6.66 -14.33 -16.96
C ALA A 190 -5.98 -15.03 -18.14
N PRO A 191 -5.92 -16.38 -18.20
CA PRO A 191 -5.36 -17.06 -19.35
C PRO A 191 -6.17 -16.68 -20.59
N VAL A 192 -5.55 -15.97 -21.54
CA VAL A 192 -6.13 -15.58 -22.84
C VAL A 192 -6.69 -16.80 -23.60
N ALA A 193 -6.24 -18.01 -23.24
CA ALA A 193 -6.70 -19.27 -23.79
C ALA A 193 -8.16 -19.65 -23.44
N SER A 194 -8.82 -19.02 -22.45
CA SER A 194 -10.22 -19.37 -22.10
C SER A 194 -11.31 -18.47 -22.68
N LEU A 195 -10.96 -17.35 -23.35
CA LEU A 195 -11.93 -16.37 -23.85
C LEU A 195 -12.13 -16.38 -25.36
N THR A 196 -11.28 -17.06 -26.14
CA THR A 196 -11.39 -17.14 -27.62
C THR A 196 -12.65 -17.85 -28.12
N ASN A 197 -13.45 -18.48 -27.25
CA ASN A 197 -14.67 -19.18 -27.65
C ASN A 197 -15.98 -18.62 -27.06
N LYS A 198 -15.98 -17.50 -26.32
CA LYS A 198 -17.19 -17.16 -25.52
C LYS A 198 -17.45 -15.67 -25.24
N MET A 199 -17.22 -14.77 -26.20
CA MET A 199 -18.04 -13.56 -26.24
C MET A 199 -19.28 -13.82 -27.10
N PRO A 200 -20.43 -14.24 -26.51
CA PRO A 200 -21.69 -14.11 -27.22
C PRO A 200 -21.87 -12.63 -27.59
N SER A 201 -22.41 -12.40 -28.78
CA SER A 201 -22.80 -11.07 -29.24
C SER A 201 -23.51 -10.28 -28.14
N LEU A 202 -23.29 -8.96 -28.09
CA LEU A 202 -23.80 -7.96 -27.13
C LEU A 202 -25.33 -8.00 -26.85
N THR A 203 -26.06 -8.89 -27.51
CA THR A 203 -27.50 -9.14 -27.37
C THR A 203 -27.87 -10.09 -26.23
N THR A 204 -26.93 -10.84 -25.65
CA THR A 204 -27.19 -11.67 -24.46
C THR A 204 -26.22 -11.31 -23.35
N LEU A 205 -26.71 -10.53 -22.38
CA LEU A 205 -26.01 -10.31 -21.12
C LEU A 205 -25.71 -11.69 -20.51
N PRO A 206 -24.44 -12.10 -20.35
CA PRO A 206 -24.15 -13.39 -19.73
C PRO A 206 -24.72 -13.35 -18.31
N THR A 207 -25.74 -14.17 -18.09
CA THR A 207 -26.30 -14.35 -16.75
C THR A 207 -25.26 -15.15 -15.99
N LEU A 208 -24.42 -14.46 -15.19
CA LEU A 208 -23.51 -15.11 -14.26
C LEU A 208 -24.36 -16.02 -13.36
N THR A 209 -24.22 -17.32 -13.54
CA THR A 209 -24.92 -18.27 -12.69
C THR A 209 -24.14 -18.40 -11.38
N ALA A 210 -24.81 -18.77 -10.29
CA ALA A 210 -24.13 -19.05 -9.02
C ALA A 210 -23.06 -20.15 -9.15
N ALA A 211 -23.07 -20.96 -10.22
CA ALA A 211 -22.05 -21.96 -10.51
C ALA A 211 -20.76 -21.36 -11.11
N ASP A 212 -20.82 -20.15 -11.68
CA ASP A 212 -19.65 -19.43 -12.21
C ASP A 212 -18.89 -18.68 -11.09
N ILE A 213 -19.57 -18.42 -9.97
CA ILE A 213 -18.99 -17.83 -8.76
C ILE A 213 -18.24 -18.92 -8.00
N GLY A 214 -16.90 -18.93 -8.10
CA GLY A 214 -16.01 -19.85 -7.38
C GLY A 214 -15.25 -20.85 -8.26
N THR A 215 -15.60 -20.94 -9.54
CA THR A 215 -14.91 -21.78 -10.55
C THR A 215 -14.05 -20.94 -11.51
N SER A 216 -14.27 -19.62 -11.59
CA SER A 216 -13.42 -18.74 -12.38
C SER A 216 -12.07 -18.51 -11.68
N GLY A 217 -10.98 -18.68 -12.44
CA GLY A 217 -9.61 -18.46 -11.94
C GLY A 217 -9.43 -17.04 -11.36
N SER A 218 -10.15 -16.06 -11.87
CA SER A 218 -10.10 -14.66 -11.41
C SER A 218 -10.60 -14.48 -9.97
N TYR A 219 -11.71 -15.15 -9.59
CA TYR A 219 -12.21 -15.06 -8.21
C TYR A 219 -11.25 -15.73 -7.22
N GLN A 220 -10.67 -16.88 -7.62
CA GLN A 220 -9.67 -17.57 -6.81
C GLN A 220 -8.40 -16.72 -6.65
N ASN A 221 -7.95 -16.02 -7.69
CA ASN A 221 -6.82 -15.09 -7.61
C ASN A 221 -7.07 -14.01 -6.55
N THR A 222 -8.18 -13.26 -6.68
CA THR A 222 -8.56 -12.21 -5.72
C THR A 222 -8.58 -12.71 -4.27
N MET A 223 -9.08 -13.93 -4.02
CA MET A 223 -9.07 -14.50 -2.66
C MET A 223 -7.64 -14.79 -2.17
N ILE A 224 -6.78 -15.33 -3.04
CA ILE A 224 -5.36 -15.58 -2.74
C ILE A 224 -4.63 -14.26 -2.48
N ASP A 225 -4.88 -13.23 -3.28
CA ASP A 225 -4.25 -11.91 -3.15
C ASP A 225 -4.61 -11.26 -1.82
N ILE A 226 -5.89 -11.34 -1.40
CA ILE A 226 -6.33 -10.91 -0.07
C ILE A 226 -5.60 -11.66 1.05
N ILE A 227 -5.36 -12.97 0.90
CA ILE A 227 -4.59 -13.75 1.88
C ILE A 227 -3.15 -13.23 1.98
N TYR A 228 -2.46 -13.01 0.86
CA TYR A 228 -1.10 -12.47 0.88
C TYR A 228 -1.03 -11.04 1.41
N ASN A 229 -2.04 -10.21 1.12
CA ASN A 229 -2.20 -8.90 1.72
C ASN A 229 -2.36 -8.99 3.26
N ALA A 230 -3.17 -9.93 3.75
CA ALA A 230 -3.34 -10.18 5.19
C ALA A 230 -2.03 -10.59 5.87
N VAL A 231 -1.32 -11.55 5.27
CA VAL A 231 -0.04 -12.05 5.79
C VAL A 231 1.01 -10.94 5.82
N GLY A 232 1.10 -10.14 4.75
CA GLY A 232 1.95 -8.95 4.69
C GLY A 232 1.62 -7.95 5.79
N ALA A 233 0.34 -7.64 5.99
CA ALA A 233 -0.10 -6.70 7.01
C ALA A 233 0.25 -7.15 8.45
N VAL A 234 0.04 -8.44 8.74
CA VAL A 234 0.41 -9.06 10.03
C VAL A 234 1.92 -9.00 10.24
N ALA A 235 2.71 -9.35 9.23
CA ALA A 235 4.18 -9.29 9.30
C ALA A 235 4.68 -7.86 9.56
N GLY A 236 4.11 -6.86 8.89
CA GLY A 236 4.45 -5.45 9.10
C GLY A 236 4.13 -4.99 10.52
N CYS A 237 2.98 -5.40 11.06
CA CYS A 237 2.62 -5.15 12.45
C CYS A 237 3.56 -5.84 13.44
N ALA A 238 3.98 -7.09 13.17
CA ALA A 238 4.91 -7.83 14.01
C ALA A 238 6.28 -7.14 14.09
N VAL A 239 6.85 -6.72 12.95
CA VAL A 239 8.14 -6.00 12.89
C VAL A 239 8.07 -4.70 13.69
N MET A 240 7.01 -3.91 13.48
CA MET A 240 6.83 -2.65 14.20
C MET A 240 6.55 -2.86 15.69
N GLY A 241 5.84 -3.94 16.03
CA GLY A 241 5.54 -4.32 17.39
C GLY A 241 6.78 -4.73 18.18
N LEU A 242 7.64 -5.58 17.60
CA LEU A 242 8.91 -5.99 18.19
C LEU A 242 9.84 -4.79 18.43
N ARG A 243 9.91 -3.86 17.46
CA ARG A 243 10.69 -2.61 17.60
C ARG A 243 10.26 -1.78 18.82
N ARG A 244 9.02 -1.88 19.27
CA ARG A 244 8.52 -1.14 20.44
C ARG A 244 8.90 -1.81 21.77
N LEU A 245 9.23 -3.10 21.75
CA LEU A 245 9.61 -3.87 22.93
C LEU A 245 11.10 -3.75 23.26
N CYS A 246 11.94 -3.46 22.26
CA CYS A 246 13.38 -3.20 22.39
C CYS A 246 13.67 -1.72 22.66
#